data_AF-A0A959INK9-F1
#
_entry.id   AF-A0A959INK9-F1
#
_cell.length_a   1.000
_cell.length_b   1.000
_cell.length_c   1.000
_cell.angle_alpha   90.00
_cell.angle_beta   90.00
_cell.angle_gamma   90.00
#
_symmetry.space_group_name_H-M   'P 1'
#
loop_
_entity.id
_entity.type
_entity.pdbx_description
1 polymer ?
#
loop_
_entity_poly.entity_id
_entity_poly.type
_entity_poly.pdbx_seq_one_letter_code
_entity_poly.pdbx_strand_id
1 'polypeptide(L)'
;TRSQPPFFASMVNLLAGIRDSQIYVRYLPELQAEYDFWMAGEDELSADRPAVNHVVQLPDGAILNRYYDQGDYPRAESYREDVETAKAAGGDAPTIYRHLRSGAESGWDFSSRWFADEQNLATIHTTDIIPVDLNALLYNLELTLATAYAEQGDAEAAATMQQRAQARLAAVQAYCWDEAEGFFRDYDFVAGGFTPVLSMAAVYPLAYEMVQPAQAARVAELIERDFLQPGGLLSTLNHTGQQWDAPNGWAPLQWMAYRGLKNYGHDELANNIRDRWIANCIRVYENTGKLVEKYNVEDLSLEAGGGEYPVQDGFGWTNGVLQRFMLESQE
;
A
#
# COMPACT_ATOMS: atom_id res chain seq x y z
N THR A 1 -5.78 6.40 17.41
CA THR A 1 -6.76 5.42 16.93
C THR A 1 -6.33 4.76 15.62
N ARG A 2 -5.34 5.31 14.87
CA ARG A 2 -4.76 4.72 13.64
C ARG A 2 -3.23 4.85 13.52
N SER A 3 -2.65 4.02 12.65
CA SER A 3 -1.24 3.93 12.22
C SER A 3 -1.03 4.49 10.78
N GLN A 4 -0.10 3.91 10.01
CA GLN A 4 0.14 4.05 8.57
C GLN A 4 0.68 2.72 7.98
N PRO A 5 0.86 2.54 6.65
CA PRO A 5 1.42 1.30 6.10
C PRO A 5 2.72 0.87 6.80
N PRO A 6 2.83 -0.37 7.34
CA PRO A 6 3.87 -0.73 8.31
C PRO A 6 5.22 -1.05 7.65
N PHE A 7 5.96 0.01 7.30
CA PHE A 7 7.30 -0.10 6.72
C PHE A 7 8.42 -0.27 7.75
N PHE A 8 8.15 -0.30 9.06
CA PHE A 8 9.20 -0.37 10.08
C PHE A 8 10.07 -1.64 9.93
N ALA A 9 9.47 -2.80 9.65
CA ALA A 9 10.21 -4.01 9.27
C ALA A 9 11.16 -3.80 8.07
N SER A 10 10.71 -3.09 7.03
CA SER A 10 11.57 -2.75 5.88
C SER A 10 12.71 -1.80 6.26
N MET A 11 12.49 -0.86 7.19
CA MET A 11 13.53 0.02 7.72
C MET A 11 14.58 -0.77 8.52
N VAL A 12 14.15 -1.75 9.32
CA VAL A 12 15.04 -2.65 10.06
C VAL A 12 15.85 -3.51 9.08
N ASN A 13 15.22 -4.10 8.07
CA ASN A 13 15.89 -4.88 7.01
C ASN A 13 16.97 -4.04 6.29
N LEU A 14 16.64 -2.80 5.93
CA LEU A 14 17.59 -1.87 5.31
C LEU A 14 18.78 -1.59 6.23
N LEU A 15 18.54 -1.28 7.51
CA LEU A 15 19.60 -0.97 8.45
C LEU A 15 20.49 -2.19 8.74
N ALA A 16 19.92 -3.38 8.86
CA ALA A 16 20.65 -4.63 9.04
C ALA A 16 21.55 -4.93 7.83
N GLY A 17 21.07 -4.69 6.60
CA GLY A 17 21.87 -4.84 5.38
C GLY A 17 23.05 -3.87 5.26
N ILE A 18 22.96 -2.69 5.89
CA ILE A 18 24.06 -1.72 5.99
C ILE A 18 25.01 -2.04 7.15
N ARG A 19 24.48 -2.65 8.21
CA ARG A 19 25.18 -2.98 9.44
C ARG A 19 25.36 -4.49 9.53
N ASP A 20 24.81 -5.11 10.55
CA ASP A 20 24.90 -6.54 10.80
C ASP A 20 23.54 -7.08 11.30
N SER A 21 23.45 -8.40 11.44
CA SER A 21 22.22 -9.10 11.84
C SER A 21 21.77 -8.78 13.28
N GLN A 22 22.63 -8.21 14.14
CA GLN A 22 22.24 -7.86 15.51
C GLN A 22 21.22 -6.72 15.55
N ILE A 23 21.07 -5.97 14.45
CA ILE A 23 19.99 -5.01 14.27
C ILE A 23 18.62 -5.66 14.43
N TYR A 24 18.43 -6.90 13.94
CA TYR A 24 17.17 -7.63 14.10
C TYR A 24 16.84 -7.89 15.56
N VAL A 25 17.81 -8.40 16.33
CA VAL A 25 17.63 -8.68 17.76
C VAL A 25 17.41 -7.39 18.54
N ARG A 26 18.11 -6.31 18.17
CA ARG A 26 17.98 -5.00 18.82
C ARG A 26 16.56 -4.43 18.73
N TYR A 27 15.91 -4.57 17.58
CA TYR A 27 14.58 -4.01 17.31
C TYR A 27 13.45 -5.03 17.40
N LEU A 28 13.74 -6.27 17.81
CA LEU A 28 12.74 -7.31 18.01
C LEU A 28 11.59 -6.87 18.93
N PRO A 29 11.81 -6.19 20.08
CA PRO A 29 10.71 -5.73 20.92
C PRO A 29 9.75 -4.78 20.19
N GLU A 30 10.27 -3.85 19.39
CA GLU A 30 9.47 -2.90 18.63
C GLU A 30 8.75 -3.54 17.44
N LEU A 31 9.40 -4.48 16.74
CA LEU A 31 8.77 -5.27 15.68
C LEU A 31 7.59 -6.10 16.23
N GLN A 32 7.78 -6.73 17.39
CA GLN A 32 6.73 -7.53 18.02
C GLN A 32 5.57 -6.62 18.47
N ALA A 33 5.87 -5.47 19.06
CA ALA A 33 4.84 -4.51 19.46
C ALA A 33 4.03 -3.98 18.27
N GLU A 34 4.65 -3.75 17.11
CA GLU A 34 3.94 -3.39 15.88
C GLU A 34 3.07 -4.55 15.37
N TYR A 35 3.57 -5.78 15.37
CA TYR A 35 2.78 -6.95 14.96
C TYR A 35 1.58 -7.19 15.89
N ASP A 36 1.77 -7.09 17.21
CA ASP A 36 0.70 -7.20 18.20
C ASP A 36 -0.37 -6.12 18.01
N PHE A 37 0.03 -4.91 17.57
CA PHE A 37 -0.91 -3.85 17.21
C PHE A 37 -1.77 -4.25 16.01
N TRP A 38 -1.18 -4.76 14.93
CA TRP A 38 -1.92 -5.17 13.73
C TRP A 38 -2.79 -6.41 13.96
N MET A 39 -2.36 -7.31 14.84
CA MET A 39 -3.09 -8.54 15.18
C MET A 39 -4.05 -8.39 16.38
N ALA A 40 -4.18 -7.18 16.93
CA ALA A 40 -5.02 -6.91 18.08
C ALA A 40 -6.51 -7.23 17.82
N GLY A 41 -7.03 -8.24 18.51
CA GLY A 41 -8.41 -8.71 18.38
C GLY A 41 -8.55 -10.03 17.62
N GLU A 42 -7.46 -10.67 17.19
CA GLU A 42 -7.49 -11.99 16.56
C GLU A 42 -8.24 -13.03 17.41
N ASP A 43 -8.00 -13.07 18.72
CA ASP A 43 -8.64 -13.99 19.66
C ASP A 43 -10.15 -13.71 19.89
N GLU A 44 -10.65 -12.55 19.43
CA GLU A 44 -12.07 -12.18 19.52
C GLU A 44 -12.87 -12.53 18.25
N LEU A 45 -12.19 -13.03 17.21
CA LEU A 45 -12.82 -13.39 15.94
C LEU A 45 -13.72 -14.61 16.11
N SER A 46 -14.84 -14.57 15.40
CA SER A 46 -15.80 -15.67 15.32
C SER A 46 -16.58 -15.57 14.02
N ALA A 47 -17.33 -16.62 13.68
CA ALA A 47 -18.19 -16.61 12.50
C ALA A 47 -19.21 -15.43 12.50
N ASP A 48 -19.70 -15.04 13.69
CA ASP A 48 -20.66 -13.92 13.84
C ASP A 48 -19.97 -12.55 13.98
N ARG A 49 -18.65 -12.54 14.19
CA ARG A 49 -17.82 -11.33 14.30
C ARG A 49 -16.52 -11.54 13.51
N PRO A 50 -16.61 -11.57 12.16
CA PRO A 50 -15.48 -11.93 11.30
C PRO A 50 -14.44 -10.81 11.20
N ALA A 51 -14.68 -9.63 11.76
CA ALA A 51 -13.71 -8.55 11.77
C ALA A 51 -13.67 -7.84 13.14
N VAL A 52 -12.46 -7.70 13.69
CA VAL A 52 -12.19 -7.00 14.95
C VAL A 52 -10.96 -6.13 14.75
N ASN A 53 -11.11 -4.82 14.94
CA ASN A 53 -10.08 -3.83 14.62
C ASN A 53 -9.53 -4.03 13.19
N HIS A 54 -8.22 -4.24 13.07
CA HIS A 54 -7.48 -4.49 11.84
C HIS A 54 -7.56 -5.93 11.34
N VAL A 55 -8.08 -6.88 12.12
CA VAL A 55 -8.03 -8.31 11.78
C VAL A 55 -9.35 -8.77 11.18
N VAL A 56 -9.28 -9.54 10.10
CA VAL A 56 -10.43 -10.12 9.41
C VAL A 56 -10.22 -11.63 9.24
N GLN A 57 -11.20 -12.41 9.70
CA GLN A 57 -11.32 -13.85 9.41
C GLN A 57 -12.20 -14.06 8.17
N LEU A 58 -11.63 -14.71 7.18
CA LEU A 58 -12.31 -15.07 5.94
C LEU A 58 -13.06 -16.40 6.06
N PRO A 59 -13.98 -16.72 5.11
CA PRO A 59 -14.86 -17.89 5.23
C PRO A 59 -14.18 -19.24 5.39
N ASP A 60 -12.95 -19.40 4.88
CA ASP A 60 -12.14 -20.61 5.01
C ASP A 60 -11.31 -20.66 6.31
N GLY A 61 -11.42 -19.63 7.16
CA GLY A 61 -10.68 -19.46 8.39
C GLY A 61 -9.36 -18.71 8.24
N ALA A 62 -8.97 -18.30 7.03
CA ALA A 62 -7.78 -17.50 6.80
C ALA A 62 -7.89 -16.14 7.51
N ILE A 63 -6.76 -15.65 8.01
CA ILE A 63 -6.66 -14.36 8.68
C ILE A 63 -5.87 -13.40 7.81
N LEU A 64 -6.48 -12.27 7.47
CA LEU A 64 -5.85 -11.13 6.81
C LEU A 64 -6.16 -9.85 7.57
N ASN A 65 -5.54 -8.76 7.17
CA ASN A 65 -5.70 -7.47 7.81
C ASN A 65 -6.35 -6.43 6.89
N ARG A 66 -7.02 -5.47 7.51
CA ARG A 66 -7.58 -4.26 6.91
C ARG A 66 -7.02 -3.02 7.60
N TYR A 67 -7.10 -1.87 6.93
CA TYR A 67 -6.95 -0.59 7.61
C TYR A 67 -8.19 -0.31 8.47
N TYR A 68 -7.98 0.18 9.69
CA TYR A 68 -9.01 0.44 10.68
C TYR A 68 -8.56 1.50 11.69
N ASP A 69 -9.26 2.62 11.75
CA ASP A 69 -9.11 3.60 12.83
C ASP A 69 -10.12 3.29 13.96
N GLN A 70 -9.73 3.34 15.24
CA GLN A 70 -10.67 3.18 16.37
C GLN A 70 -11.67 4.34 16.60
N GLY A 71 -11.48 5.49 15.96
CA GLY A 71 -12.33 6.67 16.04
C GLY A 71 -13.37 6.71 14.91
N ASP A 72 -14.57 7.16 15.27
CA ASP A 72 -15.77 7.28 14.43
C ASP A 72 -16.35 8.70 14.49
N TYR A 73 -15.48 9.69 14.53
CA TYR A 73 -15.82 11.11 14.55
C TYR A 73 -14.98 11.84 13.50
N PRO A 74 -15.32 13.06 13.06
CA PRO A 74 -14.53 13.76 12.04
C PRO A 74 -13.05 13.90 12.41
N ARG A 75 -12.14 13.78 11.44
CA ARG A 75 -10.71 14.09 11.55
C ARG A 75 -10.54 15.53 12.03
N ALA A 76 -9.59 15.78 12.93
CA ALA A 76 -9.40 17.13 13.46
C ALA A 76 -8.77 18.05 12.39
N GLU A 77 -7.90 17.47 11.58
CA GLU A 77 -7.16 18.07 10.48
C GLU A 77 -8.01 18.32 9.22
N SER A 78 -9.12 17.60 9.05
CA SER A 78 -10.06 17.70 7.92
C SER A 78 -11.53 17.75 8.38
N TYR A 79 -11.80 18.45 9.50
CA TYR A 79 -13.10 18.36 10.20
C TYR A 79 -14.29 18.73 9.32
N ARG A 80 -14.17 19.83 8.56
CA ARG A 80 -15.27 20.33 7.72
C ARG A 80 -15.54 19.37 6.57
N GLU A 81 -14.48 18.92 5.92
CA GLU A 81 -14.49 18.03 4.77
C GLU A 81 -15.13 16.68 5.14
N ASP A 82 -14.78 16.12 6.30
CA ASP A 82 -15.38 14.88 6.82
C ASP A 82 -16.87 15.04 7.11
N VAL A 83 -17.28 16.14 7.77
CA VAL A 83 -18.69 16.42 8.08
C VAL A 83 -19.52 16.61 6.81
N GLU A 84 -18.99 17.32 5.81
CA GLU A 84 -19.64 17.51 4.51
C GLU A 84 -19.78 16.18 3.76
N THR A 85 -18.74 15.34 3.79
CA THR A 85 -18.74 14.01 3.17
C THR A 85 -19.76 13.08 3.82
N ALA A 86 -19.76 12.96 5.15
CA ALA A 86 -20.73 12.14 5.87
C ALA A 86 -22.17 12.60 5.64
N LYS A 87 -22.39 13.91 5.52
CA LYS A 87 -23.70 14.47 5.16
C LYS A 87 -24.11 14.10 3.73
N ALA A 88 -23.17 14.08 2.78
CA ALA A 88 -23.42 13.71 1.39
C ALA A 88 -23.68 12.21 1.20
N ALA A 89 -22.95 11.35 1.94
CA ALA A 89 -23.15 9.90 1.96
C ALA A 89 -24.57 9.54 2.43
N GLY A 90 -25.07 10.28 3.41
CA GLY A 90 -26.27 9.90 4.14
C GLY A 90 -26.01 8.66 5.02
N GLY A 91 -26.99 8.31 5.85
CA GLY A 91 -26.87 7.16 6.75
C GLY A 91 -26.10 7.46 8.05
N ASP A 92 -25.37 6.46 8.55
CA ASP A 92 -24.67 6.50 9.83
C ASP A 92 -23.33 7.24 9.70
N ALA A 93 -23.33 8.51 10.12
CA ALA A 93 -22.14 9.35 10.04
C ALA A 93 -20.91 8.77 10.79
N PRO A 94 -21.04 8.18 12.00
CA PRO A 94 -19.93 7.46 12.66
C PRO A 94 -19.24 6.42 11.77
N THR A 95 -20.00 5.60 11.04
CA THR A 95 -19.46 4.62 10.09
C THR A 95 -18.69 5.29 8.95
N ILE A 96 -19.22 6.36 8.36
CA ILE A 96 -18.52 7.09 7.30
C ILE A 96 -17.21 7.71 7.82
N TYR A 97 -17.23 8.33 9.01
CA TYR A 97 -16.01 8.86 9.63
C TYR A 97 -14.96 7.78 9.86
N ARG A 98 -15.39 6.58 10.26
CA ARG A 98 -14.52 5.41 10.43
C ARG A 98 -13.80 5.05 9.14
N HIS A 99 -14.54 4.97 8.02
CA HIS A 99 -13.97 4.67 6.71
C HIS A 99 -13.02 5.77 6.22
N LEU A 100 -13.36 7.05 6.41
CA LEU A 100 -12.50 8.19 6.07
C LEU A 100 -11.18 8.15 6.83
N ARG A 101 -11.24 7.92 8.14
CA ARG A 101 -10.04 7.80 8.97
C ARG A 101 -9.20 6.59 8.61
N SER A 102 -9.83 5.46 8.29
CA SER A 102 -9.12 4.25 7.86
C SER A 102 -8.51 4.44 6.46
N GLY A 103 -9.14 5.25 5.60
CA GLY A 103 -8.56 5.73 4.34
C GLY A 103 -7.27 6.52 4.58
N ALA A 104 -7.25 7.39 5.59
CA ALA A 104 -6.03 8.08 6.01
C ALA A 104 -4.97 7.14 6.64
N GLU A 105 -5.38 6.09 7.37
CA GLU A 105 -4.45 5.05 7.85
C GLU A 105 -3.80 4.30 6.69
N SER A 106 -4.52 4.08 5.59
CA SER A 106 -3.96 3.41 4.42
C SER A 106 -2.83 4.19 3.75
N GLY A 107 -2.73 5.49 4.02
CA GLY A 107 -1.86 6.42 3.29
C GLY A 107 -2.40 6.82 1.91
N TRP A 108 -3.54 6.26 1.47
CA TRP A 108 -4.23 6.58 0.22
C TRP A 108 -5.50 7.41 0.46
N ASP A 109 -5.40 8.56 1.12
CA ASP A 109 -6.50 9.49 1.39
C ASP A 109 -6.61 10.60 0.33
N PHE A 110 -7.51 10.56 -0.64
CA PHE A 110 -8.40 9.45 -0.98
C PHE A 110 -8.14 8.93 -2.39
N SER A 111 -8.77 7.80 -2.69
CA SER A 111 -8.70 7.08 -3.97
C SER A 111 -10.00 6.32 -4.20
N SER A 112 -10.37 6.22 -5.47
CA SER A 112 -11.38 5.32 -6.03
C SER A 112 -11.26 3.89 -5.51
N ARG A 113 -10.03 3.46 -5.18
CA ARG A 113 -9.70 2.18 -4.54
C ARG A 113 -10.59 1.83 -3.35
N TRP A 114 -11.09 2.84 -2.62
CA TRP A 114 -11.92 2.67 -1.43
C TRP A 114 -13.42 2.94 -1.64
N PHE A 115 -13.85 3.29 -2.86
CA PHE A 115 -15.19 3.79 -3.15
C PHE A 115 -16.05 2.71 -3.77
N ALA A 116 -17.26 2.50 -3.24
CA ALA A 116 -18.16 1.44 -3.71
C ALA A 116 -18.65 1.69 -5.14
N ASP A 117 -18.68 2.95 -5.57
CA ASP A 117 -19.07 3.36 -6.92
C ASP A 117 -17.89 3.85 -7.77
N GLU A 118 -16.66 3.60 -7.31
CA GLU A 118 -15.40 3.92 -7.99
C GLU A 118 -15.11 5.42 -8.17
N GLN A 119 -16.03 6.31 -7.78
CA GLN A 119 -15.99 7.72 -8.19
C GLN A 119 -16.17 8.68 -7.02
N ASN A 120 -17.08 8.40 -6.10
CA ASN A 120 -17.51 9.37 -5.11
C ASN A 120 -17.00 9.01 -3.70
N LEU A 121 -16.30 9.96 -3.06
CA LEU A 121 -15.80 9.81 -1.68
C LEU A 121 -16.91 9.49 -0.67
N ALA A 122 -18.15 9.92 -0.95
CA ALA A 122 -19.31 9.62 -0.13
C ALA A 122 -19.66 8.11 -0.07
N THR A 123 -19.12 7.28 -0.97
CA THR A 123 -19.30 5.82 -1.00
C THR A 123 -18.10 5.07 -0.42
N ILE A 124 -17.22 5.76 0.31
CA ILE A 124 -16.03 5.16 0.93
C ILE A 124 -16.42 4.08 1.94
N HIS A 125 -15.78 2.91 1.81
CA HIS A 125 -16.03 1.74 2.66
C HIS A 125 -14.72 1.02 3.03
N THR A 126 -13.65 1.78 3.30
CA THR A 126 -12.26 1.27 3.51
C THR A 126 -12.15 0.10 4.49
N THR A 127 -12.98 0.06 5.53
CA THR A 127 -12.89 -1.00 6.56
C THR A 127 -13.54 -2.30 6.10
N ASP A 128 -14.20 -2.33 4.96
CA ASP A 128 -14.82 -3.54 4.41
C ASP A 128 -13.89 -4.22 3.40
N ILE A 129 -12.73 -3.60 3.15
CA ILE A 129 -11.75 -4.02 2.16
C ILE A 129 -10.51 -4.59 2.86
N ILE A 130 -10.03 -5.71 2.34
CA ILE A 130 -8.73 -6.32 2.64
C ILE A 130 -7.72 -5.80 1.60
N PRO A 131 -6.80 -4.89 2.00
CA PRO A 131 -5.85 -4.30 1.08
C PRO A 131 -4.68 -5.24 0.79
N VAL A 132 -4.34 -5.42 -0.48
CA VAL A 132 -3.24 -6.32 -0.87
C VAL A 132 -1.86 -5.79 -0.41
N ASP A 133 -1.68 -4.47 -0.40
CA ASP A 133 -0.44 -3.82 0.05
C ASP A 133 -0.19 -3.98 1.54
N LEU A 134 -1.22 -3.77 2.39
CA LEU A 134 -1.10 -4.00 3.83
C LEU A 134 -0.69 -5.44 4.13
N ASN A 135 -1.31 -6.42 3.49
CA ASN A 135 -1.03 -7.82 3.76
C ASN A 135 0.34 -8.26 3.22
N ALA A 136 0.84 -7.65 2.15
CA ALA A 136 2.21 -7.85 1.73
C ALA A 136 3.24 -7.23 2.70
N LEU A 137 2.93 -6.07 3.29
CA LEU A 137 3.78 -5.45 4.32
C LEU A 137 3.83 -6.29 5.60
N LEU A 138 2.69 -6.83 6.03
CA LEU A 138 2.62 -7.71 7.19
C LEU A 138 3.32 -9.05 6.96
N TYR A 139 3.28 -9.58 5.74
CA TYR A 139 4.08 -10.75 5.36
C TYR A 139 5.58 -10.47 5.57
N ASN A 140 6.07 -9.30 5.14
CA ASN A 140 7.45 -8.90 5.38
C ASN A 140 7.76 -8.72 6.88
N LEU A 141 6.82 -8.18 7.66
CA LEU A 141 6.97 -8.07 9.12
C LEU A 141 7.09 -9.46 9.78
N GLU A 142 6.26 -10.42 9.40
CA GLU A 142 6.30 -11.80 9.91
C GLU A 142 7.63 -12.48 9.57
N LEU A 143 8.14 -12.34 8.34
CA LEU A 143 9.46 -12.86 7.97
C LEU A 143 10.61 -12.17 8.72
N THR A 144 10.48 -10.86 8.97
CA THR A 144 11.48 -10.08 9.72
C THR A 144 11.51 -10.52 11.18
N LEU A 145 10.34 -10.74 11.79
CA LEU A 145 10.22 -11.31 13.13
C LEU A 145 10.80 -12.73 13.21
N ALA A 146 10.51 -13.58 12.22
CA ALA A 146 11.10 -14.90 12.15
C ALA A 146 12.64 -14.86 12.14
N THR A 147 13.21 -13.93 11.36
CA THR A 147 14.66 -13.70 11.31
C THR A 147 15.19 -13.20 12.66
N ALA A 148 14.52 -12.23 13.28
CA ALA A 148 14.92 -11.65 14.55
C ALA A 148 14.90 -12.67 15.71
N TYR A 149 13.87 -13.51 15.77
CA TYR A 149 13.80 -14.61 16.76
C TYR A 149 14.89 -15.66 16.52
N ALA A 150 15.16 -16.03 15.26
CA ALA A 150 16.23 -16.97 14.94
C ALA A 150 17.61 -16.43 15.36
N GLU A 151 17.89 -15.16 15.10
CA GLU A 151 19.13 -14.49 15.52
C GLU A 151 19.24 -14.37 17.06
N GLN A 152 18.12 -14.26 17.77
CA GLN A 152 18.08 -14.30 19.24
C GLN A 152 18.27 -15.72 19.82
N GLY A 153 18.18 -16.75 18.98
CA GLY A 153 18.26 -18.16 19.39
C GLY A 153 16.92 -18.79 19.79
N ASP A 154 15.78 -18.13 19.50
CA ASP A 154 14.44 -18.66 19.74
C ASP A 154 13.88 -19.31 18.46
N ALA A 155 14.22 -20.58 18.28
CA ALA A 155 13.81 -21.33 17.09
C ALA A 155 12.30 -21.60 17.03
N GLU A 156 11.60 -21.65 18.18
CA GLU A 156 10.17 -21.93 18.23
C GLU A 156 9.35 -20.71 17.82
N ALA A 157 9.68 -19.53 18.35
CA ALA A 157 9.07 -18.27 17.93
C ALA A 157 9.36 -17.97 16.44
N ALA A 158 10.59 -18.23 15.99
CA ALA A 158 10.96 -18.09 14.59
C ALA A 158 10.10 -18.99 13.67
N ALA A 159 9.94 -20.26 14.02
CA ALA A 159 9.11 -21.20 13.26
C ALA A 159 7.62 -20.78 13.25
N THR A 160 7.12 -20.25 14.37
CA THR A 160 5.75 -19.74 14.48
C THR A 160 5.52 -18.57 13.51
N MET A 161 6.44 -17.60 13.47
CA MET A 161 6.35 -16.46 12.56
C MET A 161 6.48 -16.87 11.09
N GLN A 162 7.33 -17.87 10.78
CA GLN A 162 7.38 -18.45 9.43
C GLN A 162 6.04 -19.08 9.01
N GLN A 163 5.37 -19.80 9.91
CA GLN A 163 4.06 -20.40 9.63
C GLN A 163 2.99 -19.32 9.40
N ARG A 164 3.02 -18.23 10.19
CA ARG A 164 2.14 -17.07 9.99
C ARG A 164 2.36 -16.43 8.61
N ALA A 165 3.62 -16.19 8.23
CA ALA A 165 3.97 -15.67 6.90
C ALA A 165 3.47 -16.56 5.77
N GLN A 166 3.64 -17.88 5.88
CA GLN A 166 3.15 -18.83 4.86
C GLN A 166 1.63 -18.87 4.77
N ALA A 167 0.92 -18.81 5.91
CA ALA A 167 -0.53 -18.74 5.92
C ALA A 167 -1.04 -17.45 5.26
N ARG A 168 -0.40 -16.31 5.55
CA ARG A 168 -0.74 -15.02 4.93
C ARG A 168 -0.47 -15.01 3.44
N LEU A 169 0.67 -15.55 3.00
CA LEU A 169 0.99 -15.71 1.58
C LEU A 169 -0.10 -16.52 0.86
N ALA A 170 -0.48 -17.67 1.41
CA ALA A 170 -1.53 -18.51 0.83
C ALA A 170 -2.88 -17.77 0.77
N ALA A 171 -3.24 -17.03 1.81
CA ALA A 171 -4.48 -16.26 1.88
C ALA A 171 -4.50 -15.09 0.87
N VAL A 172 -3.41 -14.34 0.72
CA VAL A 172 -3.28 -13.28 -0.30
C VAL A 172 -3.41 -13.87 -1.71
N GLN A 173 -2.80 -15.03 -1.96
CA GLN A 173 -2.94 -15.73 -3.24
C GLN A 173 -4.38 -16.22 -3.50
N ALA A 174 -5.11 -16.62 -2.46
CA ALA A 174 -6.50 -17.07 -2.61
C ALA A 174 -7.49 -15.93 -2.81
N TYR A 175 -7.30 -14.81 -2.13
CA TYR A 175 -8.31 -13.75 -2.03
C TYR A 175 -7.98 -12.47 -2.78
N CYS A 176 -6.71 -12.21 -3.11
CA CYS A 176 -6.30 -10.97 -3.77
C CYS A 176 -5.77 -11.20 -5.21
N TRP A 177 -5.54 -12.43 -5.64
CA TRP A 177 -5.09 -12.73 -7.01
C TRP A 177 -6.30 -12.95 -7.94
N ASP A 178 -6.49 -12.05 -8.89
CA ASP A 178 -7.50 -12.19 -9.94
C ASP A 178 -6.89 -12.95 -11.13
N GLU A 179 -7.18 -14.26 -11.22
CA GLU A 179 -6.66 -15.11 -12.29
C GLU A 179 -7.15 -14.68 -13.69
N ALA A 180 -8.33 -14.07 -13.79
CA ALA A 180 -8.88 -13.62 -15.06
C ALA A 180 -8.14 -12.38 -15.57
N GLU A 181 -7.97 -11.37 -14.70
CA GLU A 181 -7.23 -10.15 -15.03
C GLU A 181 -5.72 -10.38 -15.09
N GLY A 182 -5.20 -11.34 -14.33
CA GLY A 182 -3.75 -11.54 -14.17
C GLY A 182 -3.11 -10.46 -13.29
N PHE A 183 -3.85 -9.98 -12.30
CA PHE A 183 -3.47 -8.85 -11.48
C PHE A 183 -3.90 -9.04 -10.03
N PHE A 184 -3.20 -8.39 -9.11
CA PHE A 184 -3.62 -8.35 -7.72
C PHE A 184 -4.64 -7.23 -7.49
N ARG A 185 -5.71 -7.54 -6.77
CA ARG A 185 -6.79 -6.61 -6.40
C ARG A 185 -7.07 -6.73 -4.91
N ASP A 186 -7.62 -5.67 -4.34
CA ASP A 186 -8.12 -5.76 -2.98
C ASP A 186 -9.41 -6.61 -2.94
N TYR A 187 -9.72 -7.16 -1.78
CA TYR A 187 -10.89 -8.01 -1.59
C TYR A 187 -11.89 -7.34 -0.63
N ASP A 188 -13.10 -7.10 -1.08
CA ASP A 188 -14.20 -6.70 -0.22
C ASP A 188 -14.78 -7.95 0.45
N PHE A 189 -14.53 -8.09 1.75
CA PHE A 189 -14.96 -9.28 2.49
C PHE A 189 -16.43 -9.22 2.91
N VAL A 190 -17.07 -8.05 2.83
CA VAL A 190 -18.51 -7.87 3.08
C VAL A 190 -19.30 -8.22 1.83
N ALA A 191 -18.85 -7.77 0.66
CA ALA A 191 -19.44 -8.10 -0.64
C ALA A 191 -19.05 -9.50 -1.14
N GLY A 192 -17.92 -10.05 -0.68
CA GLY A 192 -17.44 -11.38 -1.03
C GLY A 192 -16.80 -11.45 -2.42
N GLY A 193 -16.00 -10.45 -2.80
CA GLY A 193 -15.37 -10.39 -4.13
C GLY A 193 -14.30 -9.30 -4.24
N PHE A 194 -13.64 -9.23 -5.39
CA PHE A 194 -12.64 -8.19 -5.65
C PHE A 194 -13.28 -6.79 -5.71
N THR A 195 -12.56 -5.78 -5.22
CA THR A 195 -12.94 -4.38 -5.47
C THR A 195 -12.78 -4.06 -6.96
N PRO A 196 -13.65 -3.23 -7.55
CA PRO A 196 -13.67 -2.97 -9.00
C PRO A 196 -12.40 -2.28 -9.54
N VAL A 197 -11.65 -1.58 -8.70
CA VAL A 197 -10.54 -0.72 -9.12
C VAL A 197 -9.22 -1.49 -9.21
N LEU A 198 -8.56 -1.39 -10.36
CA LEU A 198 -7.15 -1.76 -10.51
C LEU A 198 -6.27 -0.63 -9.96
N SER A 199 -5.37 -0.97 -9.02
CA SER A 199 -4.46 0.00 -8.41
C SER A 199 -3.03 -0.53 -8.35
N MET A 200 -2.07 0.39 -8.24
CA MET A 200 -0.66 0.05 -8.08
C MET A 200 -0.30 -0.59 -6.75
N ALA A 201 -1.27 -0.80 -5.83
CA ALA A 201 -1.06 -1.68 -4.67
C ALA A 201 -0.66 -3.11 -5.09
N ALA A 202 -1.04 -3.53 -6.31
CA ALA A 202 -0.67 -4.82 -6.89
C ALA A 202 0.83 -5.09 -7.02
N VAL A 203 1.68 -4.06 -6.94
CA VAL A 203 3.14 -4.25 -6.98
C VAL A 203 3.75 -4.68 -5.65
N TYR A 204 3.01 -4.57 -4.54
CA TYR A 204 3.53 -4.94 -3.22
C TYR A 204 3.84 -6.45 -3.12
N PRO A 205 2.97 -7.37 -3.57
CA PRO A 205 3.32 -8.79 -3.66
C PRO A 205 4.60 -9.07 -4.48
N LEU A 206 4.86 -8.30 -5.54
CA LEU A 206 6.10 -8.44 -6.32
C LEU A 206 7.30 -7.93 -5.50
N ALA A 207 7.18 -6.75 -4.89
CA ALA A 207 8.26 -6.13 -4.13
C ALA A 207 8.72 -6.97 -2.92
N TYR A 208 7.82 -7.75 -2.33
CA TYR A 208 8.09 -8.67 -1.21
C TYR A 208 8.19 -10.14 -1.62
N GLU A 209 8.43 -10.41 -2.92
CA GLU A 209 8.74 -11.75 -3.44
C GLU A 209 7.65 -12.83 -3.15
N MET A 210 6.38 -12.41 -3.15
CA MET A 210 5.23 -13.26 -2.81
C MET A 210 4.60 -14.00 -4.00
N VAL A 211 5.19 -13.95 -5.19
CA VAL A 211 4.52 -14.39 -6.42
C VAL A 211 5.39 -15.35 -7.22
N GLN A 212 4.76 -16.13 -8.09
CA GLN A 212 5.52 -16.94 -9.05
C GLN A 212 5.97 -16.06 -10.24
N PRO A 213 7.09 -16.38 -10.92
CA PRO A 213 7.56 -15.61 -12.08
C PRO A 213 6.49 -15.43 -13.18
N ALA A 214 5.61 -16.41 -13.38
CA ALA A 214 4.51 -16.30 -14.34
C ALA A 214 3.46 -15.26 -13.93
N GLN A 215 3.15 -15.12 -12.63
CA GLN A 215 2.25 -14.07 -12.14
C GLN A 215 2.92 -12.69 -12.26
N ALA A 216 4.22 -12.60 -11.91
CA ALA A 216 4.98 -11.36 -12.07
C ALA A 216 4.97 -10.86 -13.52
N ALA A 217 5.11 -11.77 -14.50
CA ALA A 217 5.02 -11.42 -15.91
C ALA A 217 3.66 -10.86 -16.31
N ARG A 218 2.55 -11.45 -15.85
CA ARG A 218 1.19 -10.94 -16.12
C ARG A 218 0.96 -9.55 -15.50
N VAL A 219 1.44 -9.35 -14.28
CA VAL A 219 1.38 -8.05 -13.60
C VAL A 219 2.22 -7.02 -14.36
N ALA A 220 3.43 -7.38 -14.80
CA ALA A 220 4.30 -6.51 -15.58
C ALA A 220 3.67 -6.09 -16.92
N GLU A 221 3.06 -7.03 -17.65
CA GLU A 221 2.36 -6.76 -18.91
C GLU A 221 1.22 -5.75 -18.71
N LEU A 222 0.41 -5.90 -17.65
CA LEU A 222 -0.69 -4.98 -17.36
C LEU A 222 -0.16 -3.59 -16.94
N ILE A 223 0.88 -3.55 -16.10
CA ILE A 223 1.53 -2.28 -15.69
C ILE A 223 2.03 -1.52 -16.92
N GLU A 224 2.74 -2.19 -17.82
CA GLU A 224 3.28 -1.56 -19.02
C GLU A 224 2.16 -1.07 -19.96
N ARG A 225 1.10 -1.86 -20.10
CA ARG A 225 -0.02 -1.55 -20.99
C ARG A 225 -0.86 -0.38 -20.49
N ASP A 226 -1.21 -0.36 -19.21
CA ASP A 226 -2.28 0.50 -18.69
C ASP A 226 -1.78 1.58 -17.72
N PHE A 227 -0.80 1.27 -16.87
CA PHE A 227 -0.35 2.18 -15.79
C PHE A 227 0.83 3.06 -16.18
N LEU A 228 1.69 2.61 -17.10
CA LEU A 228 2.91 3.32 -17.48
C LEU A 228 2.61 4.49 -18.43
N GLN A 229 2.69 5.69 -17.89
CA GLN A 229 2.48 6.94 -18.60
C GLN A 229 3.79 7.69 -18.88
N PRO A 230 3.82 8.76 -19.69
CA PRO A 230 5.07 9.46 -20.03
C PRO A 230 5.89 9.95 -18.83
N GLY A 231 5.24 10.24 -17.70
CA GLY A 231 5.89 10.77 -16.48
C GLY A 231 6.10 9.76 -15.36
N GLY A 232 5.79 8.48 -15.56
CA GLY A 232 5.82 7.44 -14.53
C GLY A 232 4.52 6.64 -14.47
N LEU A 233 4.28 5.96 -13.35
CA LEU A 233 3.10 5.13 -13.11
C LEU A 233 1.96 5.92 -12.47
N LEU A 234 0.75 5.71 -12.98
CA LEU A 234 -0.51 6.12 -12.34
C LEU A 234 -0.73 5.39 -11.00
N SER A 235 -1.45 5.98 -10.06
CA SER A 235 -1.90 5.28 -8.85
C SER A 235 -3.04 4.28 -9.10
N THR A 236 -4.02 4.68 -9.90
CA THR A 236 -5.16 3.89 -10.40
C THR A 236 -5.44 4.29 -11.85
N LEU A 237 -6.33 3.57 -12.54
CA LEU A 237 -6.77 3.95 -13.89
C LEU A 237 -7.94 4.96 -13.91
N ASN A 238 -8.52 5.28 -12.75
CA ASN A 238 -9.72 6.12 -12.65
C ASN A 238 -9.37 7.61 -12.48
N HIS A 239 -10.11 8.51 -13.14
CA HIS A 239 -9.99 9.97 -12.98
C HIS A 239 -11.14 10.52 -12.12
N THR A 240 -10.96 10.51 -10.80
CA THR A 240 -12.00 10.91 -9.84
C THR A 240 -11.84 12.36 -9.32
N GLY A 241 -10.67 12.96 -9.55
CA GLY A 241 -10.26 14.20 -8.88
C GLY A 241 -9.70 14.00 -7.47
N GLN A 242 -9.65 12.76 -6.97
CA GLN A 242 -8.91 12.42 -5.76
C GLN A 242 -7.41 12.33 -6.02
N GLN A 243 -6.60 12.45 -4.97
CA GLN A 243 -5.17 12.58 -5.13
C GLN A 243 -4.42 11.27 -5.38
N TRP A 244 -4.94 10.14 -4.90
CA TRP A 244 -4.36 8.81 -5.09
C TRP A 244 -4.98 8.06 -6.27
N ASP A 245 -5.43 8.81 -7.29
CA ASP A 245 -6.02 8.30 -8.53
C ASP A 245 -5.34 8.94 -9.75
N ALA A 246 -5.73 8.53 -10.97
CA ALA A 246 -5.26 9.20 -12.18
C ALA A 246 -5.67 10.68 -12.20
N PRO A 247 -4.82 11.60 -12.71
CA PRO A 247 -3.59 11.36 -13.46
C PRO A 247 -2.31 11.33 -12.59
N ASN A 248 -2.45 11.21 -11.27
CA ASN A 248 -1.32 11.37 -10.36
C ASN A 248 -0.48 10.10 -10.25
N GLY A 249 0.84 10.30 -10.16
CA GLY A 249 1.82 9.32 -9.76
C GLY A 249 2.57 9.75 -8.50
N TRP A 250 2.87 8.79 -7.64
CA TRP A 250 3.50 9.00 -6.33
C TRP A 250 4.80 8.23 -6.22
N ALA A 251 5.85 8.89 -5.70
CA ALA A 251 7.20 8.33 -5.60
C ALA A 251 7.25 6.94 -4.94
N PRO A 252 6.54 6.67 -3.82
CA PRO A 252 6.55 5.34 -3.21
C PRO A 252 6.10 4.23 -4.15
N LEU A 253 5.06 4.47 -4.97
CA LEU A 253 4.54 3.48 -5.91
C LEU A 253 5.51 3.21 -7.06
N GLN A 254 6.23 4.23 -7.51
CA GLN A 254 7.30 4.06 -8.51
C GLN A 254 8.41 3.16 -7.96
N TRP A 255 8.83 3.40 -6.73
CA TRP A 255 9.88 2.62 -6.07
C TRP A 255 9.45 1.16 -5.85
N MET A 256 8.23 0.95 -5.34
CA MET A 256 7.72 -0.40 -5.10
C MET A 256 7.55 -1.18 -6.41
N ALA A 257 7.05 -0.55 -7.48
CA ALA A 257 6.97 -1.16 -8.80
C ALA A 257 8.36 -1.49 -9.35
N TYR A 258 9.30 -0.55 -9.28
CA TYR A 258 10.67 -0.75 -9.71
C TYR A 258 11.31 -1.96 -9.01
N ARG A 259 11.24 -2.00 -7.68
CA ARG A 259 11.80 -3.11 -6.89
C ARG A 259 11.11 -4.43 -7.18
N GLY A 260 9.78 -4.45 -7.23
CA GLY A 260 9.02 -5.64 -7.54
C GLY A 260 9.37 -6.22 -8.92
N LEU A 261 9.43 -5.38 -9.95
CA LEU A 261 9.81 -5.82 -11.30
C LEU A 261 11.26 -6.32 -11.36
N LYS A 262 12.19 -5.63 -10.68
CA LYS A 262 13.60 -6.06 -10.57
C LYS A 262 13.74 -7.45 -9.94
N ASN A 263 13.01 -7.74 -8.87
CA ASN A 263 13.06 -9.03 -8.18
C ASN A 263 12.72 -10.22 -9.11
N TYR A 264 11.95 -9.99 -10.17
CA TYR A 264 11.54 -11.02 -11.14
C TYR A 264 12.19 -10.88 -12.52
N GLY A 265 13.23 -10.05 -12.66
CA GLY A 265 13.98 -9.91 -13.91
C GLY A 265 13.28 -9.10 -15.01
N HIS A 266 12.25 -8.33 -14.68
CA HIS A 266 11.60 -7.38 -15.59
C HIS A 266 12.38 -6.05 -15.65
N ASP A 267 13.69 -6.15 -15.91
CA ASP A 267 14.64 -5.04 -15.82
C ASP A 267 14.33 -3.89 -16.78
N GLU A 268 13.90 -4.20 -18.00
CA GLU A 268 13.61 -3.18 -19.03
C GLU A 268 12.44 -2.29 -18.60
N LEU A 269 11.32 -2.89 -18.18
CA LEU A 269 10.16 -2.16 -17.69
C LEU A 269 10.49 -1.37 -16.42
N ALA A 270 11.21 -1.98 -15.47
CA ALA A 270 11.65 -1.31 -14.26
C ALA A 270 12.49 -0.05 -14.59
N ASN A 271 13.47 -0.19 -15.49
CA ASN A 271 14.32 0.93 -15.90
C ASN A 271 13.52 2.01 -16.65
N ASN A 272 12.52 1.64 -17.46
CA ASN A 272 11.64 2.58 -18.15
C ASN A 272 10.81 3.41 -17.15
N ILE A 273 10.23 2.78 -16.13
CA ILE A 273 9.54 3.46 -15.01
C ILE A 273 10.48 4.45 -14.33
N ARG A 274 11.68 3.99 -13.96
CA ARG A 274 12.71 4.79 -13.29
C ARG A 274 13.05 6.04 -14.11
N ASP A 275 13.37 5.85 -15.38
CA ASP A 275 13.88 6.91 -16.25
C ASP A 275 12.78 7.95 -16.55
N ARG A 276 11.54 7.51 -16.77
CA ARG A 276 10.39 8.42 -16.94
C ARG A 276 10.12 9.24 -15.67
N TRP A 277 10.19 8.60 -14.49
CA TRP A 277 10.02 9.30 -13.22
C TRP A 277 11.12 10.33 -12.98
N ILE A 278 12.40 9.96 -13.18
CA ILE A 278 13.54 10.89 -13.09
C ILE A 278 13.32 12.09 -14.01
N ALA A 279 12.99 11.85 -15.28
CA ALA A 279 12.79 12.91 -16.26
C ALA A 279 11.66 13.86 -15.85
N ASN A 280 10.55 13.33 -15.32
CA ASN A 280 9.44 14.14 -14.85
C ASN A 280 9.82 15.00 -13.63
N CYS A 281 10.51 14.42 -12.64
CA CYS A 281 10.99 15.14 -11.47
C CYS A 281 11.96 16.27 -11.85
N ILE A 282 12.95 15.99 -12.72
CA ILE A 282 13.93 16.98 -13.18
C ILE A 282 13.23 18.11 -13.93
N ARG A 283 12.33 17.80 -14.86
CA ARG A 283 11.57 18.80 -15.62
C ARG A 283 10.80 19.75 -14.72
N VAL A 284 10.08 19.23 -13.71
CA VAL A 284 9.36 20.08 -12.75
C VAL A 284 10.33 20.91 -11.91
N TYR A 285 11.45 20.32 -11.49
CA TYR A 285 12.48 21.03 -10.76
C TYR A 285 13.10 22.17 -11.58
N GLU A 286 13.41 21.96 -12.85
CA GLU A 286 13.94 22.99 -13.76
C GLU A 286 12.94 24.12 -13.99
N ASN A 287 11.64 23.81 -14.06
CA ASN A 287 10.59 24.80 -14.28
C ASN A 287 10.23 25.62 -13.03
N THR A 288 10.30 25.00 -11.85
CA THR A 288 9.73 25.58 -10.61
C THR A 288 10.76 25.86 -9.52
N GLY A 289 11.95 25.24 -9.62
CA GLY A 289 12.98 25.23 -8.57
C GLY A 289 12.71 24.26 -7.42
N LYS A 290 11.71 23.36 -7.55
CA LYS A 290 11.23 22.51 -6.44
C LYS A 290 10.96 21.07 -6.86
N LEU A 291 11.05 20.18 -5.88
CA LEU A 291 10.43 18.85 -5.93
C LEU A 291 9.12 18.89 -5.14
N VAL A 292 8.13 18.12 -5.58
CA VAL A 292 6.77 18.13 -5.02
C VAL A 292 6.35 16.75 -4.53
N GLU A 293 5.27 16.72 -3.77
CA GLU A 293 4.71 15.51 -3.17
C GLU A 293 4.29 14.43 -4.19
N LYS A 294 3.65 14.85 -5.29
CA LYS A 294 3.06 14.00 -6.33
C LYS A 294 3.11 14.68 -7.70
N TYR A 295 3.03 13.91 -8.77
CA TYR A 295 3.27 14.38 -10.15
C TYR A 295 2.12 13.97 -11.08
N ASN A 296 1.71 14.84 -12.01
CA ASN A 296 0.91 14.41 -13.15
C ASN A 296 1.82 13.57 -14.06
N VAL A 297 1.43 12.32 -14.32
CA VAL A 297 2.25 11.39 -15.12
C VAL A 297 1.72 11.21 -16.55
N GLU A 298 0.50 11.66 -16.84
CA GLU A 298 -0.12 11.59 -18.18
C GLU A 298 0.22 12.83 -19.03
N ASP A 299 -0.19 14.01 -18.55
CA ASP A 299 0.06 15.29 -19.22
C ASP A 299 1.15 16.05 -18.48
N LEU A 300 2.36 15.97 -19.01
CA LEU A 300 3.53 16.61 -18.44
C LEU A 300 3.45 18.14 -18.51
N SER A 301 2.55 18.74 -19.29
CA SER A 301 2.40 20.21 -19.28
C SER A 301 1.66 20.71 -18.03
N LEU A 302 0.97 19.84 -17.31
CA LEU A 302 0.15 20.18 -16.16
C LEU A 302 0.83 19.87 -14.83
N GLU A 303 0.46 20.63 -13.80
CA GLU A 303 0.79 20.30 -12.41
C GLU A 303 -0.11 19.15 -11.92
N ALA A 304 0.39 18.41 -10.93
CA ALA A 304 -0.43 17.45 -10.20
C ALA A 304 -1.49 18.17 -9.35
N GLY A 305 -2.56 17.48 -8.97
CA GLY A 305 -3.63 18.09 -8.18
C GLY A 305 -4.53 17.08 -7.51
N GLY A 306 -5.74 17.50 -7.12
CA GLY A 306 -6.74 16.65 -6.50
C GLY A 306 -6.53 16.40 -5.01
N GLY A 307 -7.58 15.86 -4.37
CA GLY A 307 -7.69 15.68 -2.93
C GLY A 307 -8.19 16.92 -2.18
N GLU A 308 -8.04 16.90 -0.86
CA GLU A 308 -8.60 17.92 0.05
C GLU A 308 -7.70 19.15 0.22
N TYR A 309 -6.44 19.11 -0.23
CA TYR A 309 -5.45 20.17 -0.02
C TYR A 309 -4.52 20.39 -1.23
N PRO A 310 -3.88 21.58 -1.35
CA PRO A 310 -2.93 21.87 -2.42
C PRO A 310 -1.68 20.99 -2.37
N VAL A 311 -1.01 20.78 -3.52
CA VAL A 311 0.26 20.03 -3.58
C VAL A 311 1.31 20.63 -2.64
N GLN A 312 2.05 19.76 -1.92
CA GLN A 312 3.10 20.17 -0.99
C GLN A 312 4.50 20.20 -1.65
N ASP A 313 5.32 21.19 -1.25
CA ASP A 313 6.69 21.40 -1.73
C ASP A 313 7.70 20.68 -0.82
N GLY A 314 8.75 20.09 -1.37
CA GLY A 314 9.79 19.44 -0.57
C GLY A 314 10.50 18.31 -1.30
N PHE A 315 9.97 17.09 -1.43
CA PHE A 315 9.09 16.39 -0.48
C PHE A 315 9.81 15.07 -0.13
N GLY A 316 9.81 14.66 1.14
CA GLY A 316 10.75 13.65 1.66
C GLY A 316 10.88 12.36 0.82
N TRP A 317 9.77 11.70 0.49
CA TRP A 317 9.81 10.49 -0.34
C TRP A 317 10.26 10.74 -1.79
N THR A 318 9.94 11.91 -2.35
CA THR A 318 10.26 12.23 -3.75
C THR A 318 11.76 12.36 -3.86
N ASN A 319 12.34 13.05 -2.88
CA ASN A 319 13.77 13.27 -2.79
C ASN A 319 14.51 11.94 -2.59
N GLY A 320 14.02 11.08 -1.69
CA GLY A 320 14.60 9.77 -1.42
C GLY A 320 14.56 8.83 -2.64
N VAL A 321 13.41 8.70 -3.29
CA VAL A 321 13.25 7.84 -4.48
C VAL A 321 14.04 8.38 -5.66
N LEU A 322 13.97 9.69 -5.93
CA LEU A 322 14.74 10.30 -7.01
C LEU A 322 16.25 10.10 -6.79
N GLN A 323 16.75 10.34 -5.58
CA GLN A 323 18.16 10.12 -5.26
C GLN A 323 18.56 8.67 -5.52
N ARG A 324 17.76 7.70 -5.06
CA ARG A 324 18.07 6.29 -5.26
C ARG A 324 18.06 5.89 -6.73
N PHE A 325 17.07 6.34 -7.48
CA PHE A 325 16.98 6.11 -8.93
C PHE A 325 18.16 6.70 -9.71
N MET A 326 18.60 7.92 -9.36
CA MET A 326 19.76 8.57 -10.00
C MET A 326 21.10 7.89 -9.67
N LEU A 327 21.21 7.19 -8.55
CA LEU A 327 22.40 6.40 -8.22
C LEU A 327 22.43 5.09 -9.03
N GLU A 328 21.30 4.41 -9.17
CA GLU A 328 21.20 3.16 -9.93
C GLU A 328 21.26 3.34 -11.46
N SER A 329 21.09 4.56 -11.98
CA SER A 329 21.30 4.84 -13.41
C SER A 329 22.77 5.02 -13.81
N GLN A 330 23.67 5.06 -12.84
CA GLN A 330 25.12 5.21 -13.05
C GLN A 330 25.89 3.88 -12.98
N GLU A 331 25.21 2.79 -12.58
CA GLU A 331 25.73 1.41 -12.54
C GLU A 331 25.38 0.66 -13.83
#